data_AF-A0A2E3HHB7-F1
#
_entry.id   AF-A0A2E3HHB7-F1
#
_cell.length_a   1.000
_cell.length_b   1.000
_cell.length_c   1.000
_cell.angle_alpha   90.00
_cell.angle_beta   90.00
_cell.angle_gamma   90.00
#
_symmetry.space_group_name_H-M   'P 1'
#
loop_
_entity.id
_entity.type
_entity.pdbx_description
1 polymer ?
#
loop_
_entity_poly.entity_id
_entity_poly.type
_entity_poly.pdbx_seq_one_letter_code
_entity_poly.pdbx_strand_id
1 'polypeptide(L)' 'PISEEEKASEKFQLGVSCPKCFDESSPEQKARFAERQKQIELARARGCQHRGQNPRKPS' A
#
# COMPACT_ATOMS: atom_id res chain seq x y z
N PRO A 1 15.96 -8.21 2.51
CA PRO A 1 15.26 -7.20 3.36
C PRO A 1 15.75 -5.80 2.97
N ILE A 2 14.87 -4.78 2.94
CA ILE A 2 15.22 -3.40 2.57
C ILE A 2 15.74 -2.69 3.83
N SER A 3 16.94 -2.10 3.76
CA SER A 3 17.55 -1.30 4.83
C SER A 3 16.78 0.00 5.06
N GLU A 4 16.97 0.65 6.20
CA GLU A 4 16.26 1.89 6.52
C GLU A 4 16.70 3.07 5.64
N GLU A 5 17.99 3.19 5.33
CA GLU A 5 18.50 4.15 4.34
C GLU A 5 17.83 3.99 2.97
N GLU A 6 17.59 2.74 2.57
CA GLU A 6 16.93 2.42 1.30
C GLU A 6 15.45 2.85 1.31
N LYS A 7 14.80 2.91 2.47
CA LYS A 7 13.44 3.46 2.60
C LYS A 7 13.40 4.98 2.56
N ALA A 8 14.51 5.64 2.92
CA ALA A 8 14.64 7.09 2.87
C ALA A 8 14.97 7.61 1.46
N SER A 9 15.33 6.73 0.54
CA SER A 9 15.61 7.10 -0.85
C SER A 9 14.36 7.56 -1.58
N GLU A 10 14.48 8.57 -2.44
CA GLU A 10 13.39 9.09 -3.29
C GLU A 10 12.83 8.01 -4.25
N LYS A 11 13.61 6.96 -4.51
CA LYS A 11 13.21 5.82 -5.34
C LYS A 11 12.35 4.80 -4.57
N PHE A 12 12.19 4.95 -3.26
CA PHE A 12 11.35 4.07 -2.45
C PHE A 12 9.91 4.55 -2.43
N GLN A 13 9.01 3.69 -2.87
CA GLN A 13 7.58 3.92 -2.77
C GLN A 13 6.91 2.63 -2.24
N LEU A 14 6.33 2.72 -1.05
CA LEU A 14 5.81 1.58 -0.32
C LEU A 14 4.78 0.80 -1.16
N GLY A 15 5.05 -0.48 -1.42
CA GLY A 15 4.18 -1.35 -2.21
C GLY A 15 4.23 -1.10 -3.72
N VAL A 16 5.08 -0.17 -4.19
CA VAL A 16 5.22 0.20 -5.61
C VAL A 16 6.62 -0.08 -6.13
N SER A 17 7.67 0.41 -5.47
CA SER A 17 9.06 0.13 -5.86
C SER A 17 10.02 0.36 -4.70
N CYS A 18 11.15 -0.35 -4.72
CA CYS A 18 12.27 -0.11 -3.82
C CYS A 18 13.47 0.41 -4.62
N PRO A 19 14.46 1.09 -4.01
CA PRO A 19 15.60 1.63 -4.73
C PRO A 19 16.35 0.61 -5.58
N LYS A 20 16.39 -0.66 -5.15
CA LYS A 20 17.01 -1.76 -5.90
C LYS A 20 16.19 -2.13 -7.14
N CYS A 21 14.88 -2.33 -6.97
CA CYS A 21 14.00 -2.73 -8.07
C CYS A 21 13.49 -1.53 -8.89
N PHE A 22 13.76 -0.29 -8.51
CA PHE A 22 13.28 0.89 -9.23
C PHE A 22 13.84 0.94 -10.64
N ASP A 23 15.09 0.54 -10.82
CA ASP A 23 15.75 0.47 -12.13
C ASP A 23 15.28 -0.74 -12.94
N GLU A 24 15.04 -1.87 -12.26
CA GLU A 24 14.57 -3.12 -12.88
C GLU A 24 13.07 -3.09 -13.25
N SER A 25 12.28 -2.24 -12.60
CA SER A 25 10.83 -2.15 -12.79
C SER A 25 10.48 -1.14 -13.88
N SER A 26 9.85 -1.61 -14.95
CA SER A 26 9.30 -0.74 -15.99
C SER A 26 8.21 0.19 -15.45
N PRO A 27 7.98 1.36 -16.09
CA PRO A 27 6.94 2.30 -15.69
C PRO A 27 5.54 1.65 -15.64
N GLU A 28 5.22 0.73 -16.56
CA GLU A 28 3.96 -0.02 -16.55
C GLU A 28 3.82 -0.93 -15.32
N GLN A 29 4.90 -1.59 -14.89
CA GLN A 29 4.88 -2.42 -13.68
C GLN A 29 4.67 -1.57 -12.43
N LYS A 30 5.35 -0.42 -12.35
CA LYS A 30 5.17 0.56 -11.26
C LYS A 30 3.72 1.04 -11.19
N ALA A 31 3.09 1.36 -12.32
CA ALA A 31 1.69 1.76 -12.36
C ALA A 31 0.75 0.66 -11.82
N ARG A 32 0.96 -0.60 -12.23
CA ARG A 32 0.18 -1.74 -11.73
C ARG A 32 0.37 -1.96 -10.23
N PHE A 33 1.59 -1.82 -9.71
CA PHE A 33 1.86 -1.94 -8.28
C PHE A 33 1.24 -0.81 -7.47
N ALA A 34 1.27 0.43 -7.98
CA ALA A 34 0.61 1.58 -7.38
C ALA A 34 -0.92 1.39 -7.30
N GLU A 35 -1.54 0.89 -8.37
CA GLU A 35 -2.97 0.58 -8.36
C GLU A 35 -3.30 -0.50 -7.32
N ARG A 36 -2.53 -1.60 -7.30
CA ARG A 36 -2.70 -2.67 -6.31
C ARG A 36 -2.58 -2.14 -4.88
N GLN A 37 -1.56 -1.32 -4.61
CA GLN A 37 -1.35 -0.73 -3.29
C GLN A 37 -2.53 0.17 -2.90
N LYS A 38 -3.01 1.01 -3.82
CA LYS A 38 -4.21 1.84 -3.62
C LYS A 38 -5.44 0.99 -3.28
N GLN A 39 -5.66 -0.13 -3.97
CA GLN A 39 -6.79 -1.02 -3.64
C GLN A 39 -6.64 -1.65 -2.25
N ILE A 40 -5.42 -2.01 -1.84
CA ILE A 40 -5.15 -2.52 -0.49
C ILE A 40 -5.41 -1.44 0.56
N GLU A 41 -4.97 -0.21 0.34
CA GLU A 41 -5.22 0.92 1.24
C GLU A 41 -6.71 1.24 1.33
N LEU A 42 -7.42 1.23 0.21
CA LEU A 42 -8.88 1.39 0.17
C LEU A 42 -9.59 0.24 0.90
N ALA A 43 -9.13 -1.01 0.73
CA ALA A 43 -9.70 -2.16 1.43
C ALA A 43 -9.41 -2.10 2.94
N ARG A 44 -8.22 -1.66 3.35
CA ARG A 44 -7.88 -1.40 4.77
C ARG A 44 -8.72 -0.28 5.35
N ALA A 45 -8.88 0.82 4.61
CA ALA A 45 -9.74 1.92 4.99
C ALA A 45 -11.17 1.43 5.15
N ARG A 46 -11.74 0.71 4.16
CA ARG A 46 -13.08 0.10 4.21
C ARG A 46 -13.23 -0.92 5.35
N GLY A 47 -12.22 -1.75 5.58
CA GLY A 47 -12.17 -2.72 6.68
C GLY A 47 -12.13 -2.05 8.06
N CYS A 48 -11.54 -0.85 8.16
CA CYS A 48 -11.64 0.00 9.36
C CYS A 48 -12.96 0.78 9.41
N GLN A 49 -13.52 1.17 8.26
CA GLN A 49 -14.73 1.98 8.16
C GLN A 49 -16.01 1.17 8.37
N HIS A 50 -15.94 -0.17 8.38
CA HIS A 50 -17.03 -1.06 8.75
C HIS A 50 -17.15 -1.26 10.28
N ARG A 51 -17.05 -0.17 11.05
CA ARG A 51 -17.43 -0.11 12.48
C ARG A 51 -18.49 0.98 12.67
N GLY A 52 -19.64 0.75 12.06
CA GLY A 52 -20.90 1.45 12.29
C GLY A 52 -21.94 0.82 11.37
N GLN A 53 -22.77 -0.14 11.80
CA GLN A 53 -23.53 -0.22 13.03
C GLN A 53 -23.59 -1.68 13.50
N ASN A 54 -23.49 -1.90 14.81
CA ASN A 54 -23.90 -3.16 15.43
C ASN A 54 -25.43 -3.11 15.63
N PRO A 55 -26.26 -3.87 14.89
CA PRO A 55 -27.71 -3.87 15.09
C PRO A 55 -28.15 -4.60 16.38
N ARG A 56 -27.23 -5.12 17.19
CA ARG A 56 -27.53 -5.79 18.45
C ARG A 56 -26.71 -5.22 19.60
N LYS A 57 -27.14 -4.07 20.13
CA LYS A 57 -26.93 -3.76 21.56
C LYS A 57 -28.02 -4.50 22.34
N PRO A 58 -27.72 -5.29 23.38
CA PRO A 58 -28.76 -5.74 24.29
C PRO A 58 -29.23 -4.52 25.10
N SER A 59 -30.55 -4.36 25.20
CA SER A 59 -31.17 -3.41 26.12
C SER A 59 -31.11 -3.89 27.55
#